data_AF-A0AAV7J6F5-F1
#
_entry.id   AF-A0AAV7J6F5-F1
#
_cell.length_a   1.000
_cell.length_b   1.000
_cell.length_c   1.000
_cell.angle_alpha   90.00
_cell.angle_beta   90.00
_cell.angle_gamma   90.00
#
_symmetry.space_group_name_H-M   'P 1'
#
loop_
_entity.id
_entity.type
_entity.pdbx_description
1 polymer ?
#
loop_
_entity_poly.entity_id
_entity_poly.type
_entity_poly.pdbx_seq_one_letter_code
_entity_poly.pdbx_strand_id
1 'polypeptide(L)'
;TDLFGFELLDGHLYLHIDLGSGYLKKRVSKYRIDNSTWHDIALSRIDRRGKITVDEELSEFETIGDATQLDLDGLLYIGGIGVPFASLNIPPVFWSTASQRGFVGCMRDLVINGQSIDVAGYAQQQDSGKWNGTK
;
A
#
# COMPACT_ATOMS: atom_id res chain seq x y z
N THR A 1 1.96 -11.98 -12.53
CA THR A 1 0.92 -11.10 -11.96
C THR A 1 1.62 -9.93 -11.34
N ASP A 2 1.17 -8.74 -11.68
CA ASP A 2 1.83 -7.50 -11.30
C ASP A 2 1.10 -6.87 -10.14
N LEU A 3 1.85 -6.36 -9.17
CA LEU A 3 1.28 -5.70 -8.00
C LEU A 3 2.31 -4.82 -7.30
N PHE A 4 1.80 -3.87 -6.55
CA PHE A 4 2.53 -3.28 -5.45
C PHE A 4 1.57 -2.94 -4.31
N GLY A 5 2.09 -2.88 -3.09
CA GLY A 5 1.30 -2.47 -1.94
C GLY A 5 2.13 -2.32 -0.69
N PHE A 6 1.58 -1.59 0.28
CA PHE A 6 2.13 -1.48 1.62
C PHE A 6 1.24 -2.19 2.62
N GLU A 7 1.88 -2.88 3.57
CA GLU A 7 1.22 -3.58 4.68
C GLU A 7 1.87 -3.18 6.00
N LEU A 8 1.05 -2.92 7.02
CA LEU A 8 1.51 -2.87 8.41
C LEU A 8 1.39 -4.26 9.04
N LEU A 9 2.52 -4.81 9.48
CA LEU A 9 2.57 -6.11 10.16
C LEU A 9 3.45 -5.99 11.41
N ASP A 10 2.90 -6.35 12.56
CA ASP A 10 3.55 -6.24 13.88
C ASP A 10 4.20 -4.87 14.11
N GLY A 11 3.48 -3.82 13.72
CA GLY A 11 3.88 -2.41 13.84
C GLY A 11 4.91 -1.93 12.81
N HIS A 12 5.41 -2.79 11.92
CA HIS A 12 6.39 -2.42 10.91
C HIS A 12 5.76 -2.31 9.52
N LEU A 13 6.32 -1.43 8.69
CA LEU A 13 5.90 -1.25 7.31
C LEU A 13 6.61 -2.25 6.39
N TYR A 14 5.84 -2.91 5.54
CA TYR A 14 6.33 -3.84 4.53
C TYR A 14 5.92 -3.38 3.12
N LEU A 15 6.88 -3.38 2.19
CA LEU A 15 6.63 -3.32 0.76
C LEU A 15 6.34 -4.74 0.24
N HIS A 16 5.30 -4.85 -0.57
CA HIS A 16 4.96 -6.01 -1.37
C HIS A 16 5.03 -5.57 -2.84
N ILE A 17 5.81 -6.24 -3.68
CA ILE A 17 5.91 -5.90 -5.11
C ILE A 17 6.23 -7.14 -5.96
N ASP A 18 5.58 -7.26 -7.11
CA ASP A 18 5.87 -8.24 -8.16
C ASP A 18 5.71 -7.55 -9.52
N LEU A 19 6.70 -7.71 -10.40
CA LEU A 19 6.71 -7.16 -11.77
C LEU A 19 6.35 -8.24 -12.82
N GLY A 20 5.83 -9.38 -12.38
CA GLY A 20 5.49 -10.52 -13.23
C GLY A 20 6.55 -11.62 -13.26
N SER A 21 7.75 -11.37 -12.72
CA SER A 21 8.87 -12.31 -12.69
C SER A 21 9.32 -12.75 -11.29
N GLY A 22 8.62 -12.33 -10.23
CA GLY A 22 8.93 -12.77 -8.88
C GLY A 22 8.49 -11.79 -7.80
N TYR A 23 7.90 -12.36 -6.75
CA TYR A 23 7.34 -11.62 -5.64
C TYR A 23 8.39 -11.26 -4.56
N LEU A 24 8.43 -9.99 -4.17
CA LEU A 24 9.27 -9.45 -3.09
C LEU A 24 8.40 -8.95 -1.92
N LYS A 25 8.65 -9.48 -0.72
CA LYS A 25 8.23 -8.89 0.56
C LYS A 25 9.44 -8.32 1.28
N LYS A 26 9.44 -7.02 1.60
CA LYS A 26 10.54 -6.37 2.30
C LYS A 26 10.03 -5.49 3.43
N ARG A 27 10.58 -5.67 4.64
CA ARG A 27 10.39 -4.69 5.72
C ARG A 27 11.16 -3.41 5.37
N VAL A 28 10.47 -2.28 5.32
CA VAL A 28 11.04 -0.99 4.91
C VAL A 28 11.18 -0.02 6.08
N SER A 29 10.45 -0.23 7.17
CA SER A 29 10.70 0.49 8.42
C SER A 29 11.74 -0.22 9.29
N LYS A 30 12.63 0.58 9.89
CA LYS A 30 13.62 0.11 10.87
C LYS A 30 13.00 -0.09 12.25
N TYR A 31 12.08 0.80 12.60
CA TYR A 31 11.33 0.79 13.84
C TYR A 31 9.85 0.54 13.58
N ARG A 32 9.10 0.34 14.66
CA ARG A 32 7.65 0.33 14.62
C ARG A 32 7.13 1.74 14.34
N ILE A 33 6.10 1.82 13.50
CA ILE A 33 5.47 3.08 13.09
C ILE A 33 3.99 3.16 13.52
N ASP A 34 3.54 2.23 14.37
CA ASP A 34 2.19 2.19 14.94
C ASP A 34 2.11 2.92 16.30
N ASN A 35 2.82 4.04 16.41
CA ASN A 35 3.03 4.77 17.67
C ASN A 35 2.10 6.01 17.83
N SER A 36 1.03 6.11 17.02
CA SER A 36 0.10 7.25 16.97
C SER A 36 0.73 8.60 16.59
N THR A 37 1.88 8.58 15.89
CA THR A 37 2.50 9.78 15.31
C THR A 37 2.47 9.74 13.79
N TRP A 38 2.64 10.90 13.15
CA TRP A 38 2.72 10.99 11.70
C TRP A 38 4.05 10.45 11.21
N HIS A 39 4.01 9.67 10.13
CA HIS A 39 5.17 9.13 9.45
C HIS A 39 5.12 9.47 7.96
N ASP A 40 6.25 9.89 7.40
CA ASP A 40 6.37 10.26 5.99
C ASP A 40 6.93 9.09 5.19
N ILE A 41 6.20 8.63 4.17
CA ILE A 41 6.59 7.46 3.38
C ILE A 41 6.71 7.88 1.91
N ALA A 42 7.90 7.69 1.33
CA ALA A 42 8.16 7.99 -0.07
C ALA A 42 8.72 6.76 -0.79
N LEU A 43 8.16 6.41 -1.94
CA LEU A 43 8.65 5.35 -2.83
C LEU A 43 8.99 5.95 -4.19
N SER A 44 10.19 5.64 -4.69
CA SER A 44 10.58 5.89 -6.08
C SER A 44 11.20 4.64 -6.68
N ARG A 45 10.96 4.39 -7.97
CA ARG A 45 11.48 3.22 -8.67
C ARG A 45 11.84 3.57 -10.11
N ILE A 46 12.98 3.06 -10.56
CA ILE A 46 13.42 3.08 -11.95
C ILE A 46 13.76 1.63 -12.31
N ASP A 47 13.02 1.08 -13.28
CA ASP A 47 13.09 -0.33 -13.64
C ASP A 47 13.02 -1.23 -12.39
N ARG A 48 13.93 -2.17 -12.22
CA ARG A 48 13.91 -3.09 -11.08
C ARG A 48 14.36 -2.48 -9.75
N ARG A 49 14.99 -1.29 -9.76
CA ARG A 49 15.60 -0.69 -8.58
C ARG A 49 14.71 0.39 -8.00
N GLY A 50 14.50 0.34 -6.70
CA GLY A 50 13.71 1.35 -6.00
C GLY A 50 14.31 1.77 -4.67
N LYS A 51 13.84 2.92 -4.21
CA LYS A 51 14.20 3.56 -2.96
C LYS A 51 12.92 3.85 -2.20
N ILE A 52 12.90 3.48 -0.93
CA ILE A 52 11.84 3.81 0.01
C ILE A 52 12.45 4.58 1.15
N THR A 53 11.86 5.71 1.48
CA THR A 53 12.17 6.44 2.71
C THR A 53 10.98 6.31 3.65
N VAL A 54 11.26 5.95 4.91
CA VAL A 54 10.31 6.07 6.01
C VAL A 54 10.91 7.09 6.98
N ASP A 55 10.26 8.24 7.08
CA ASP A 55 10.78 9.45 7.71
C ASP A 55 12.10 9.91 7.06
N GLU A 56 13.24 9.75 7.77
CA GLU A 56 14.57 10.07 7.26
C GLU A 56 15.39 8.82 6.89
N GLU A 57 14.86 7.63 7.15
CA GLU A 57 15.57 6.36 6.98
C GLU A 57 15.34 5.79 5.56
N LEU A 58 16.41 5.72 4.77
CA LEU A 58 16.42 5.21 3.40
C LEU A 58 16.61 3.68 3.38
N SER A 59 15.81 3.00 2.57
CA SER A 59 15.94 1.59 2.22
C SER A 59 15.88 1.39 0.71
N GLU A 60 16.89 0.74 0.14
CA GLU A 60 16.93 0.42 -1.30
C GLU A 60 16.47 -1.01 -1.57
N PHE A 61 15.79 -1.27 -2.67
CA PHE A 61 15.37 -2.62 -3.06
C PHE A 61 15.58 -2.88 -4.55
N GLU A 62 15.70 -4.15 -4.91
CA GLU A 62 15.68 -4.62 -6.29
C GLU A 62 14.64 -5.74 -6.41
N THR A 63 13.75 -5.66 -7.40
CA THR A 63 12.71 -6.68 -7.64
C THR A 63 13.31 -7.97 -8.18
N ILE A 64 12.63 -9.10 -7.94
CA ILE A 64 13.11 -10.43 -8.32
C ILE A 64 12.80 -10.71 -9.81
N GLY A 65 13.71 -11.42 -10.49
CA GLY A 65 13.57 -11.81 -11.90
C GLY A 65 14.13 -10.76 -12.86
N ASP A 66 13.57 -10.67 -14.06
CA ASP A 66 14.07 -9.84 -15.16
C ASP A 66 13.05 -8.80 -15.67
N ALA A 67 11.79 -8.91 -15.28
CA ALA A 67 10.78 -7.94 -15.66
C ALA A 67 11.06 -6.55 -15.04
N THR A 68 10.85 -5.49 -15.82
CA THR A 68 11.11 -4.10 -15.41
C THR A 68 9.84 -3.25 -15.33
N GLN A 69 8.81 -3.63 -16.09
CA GLN A 69 7.53 -2.94 -16.14
C GLN A 69 6.64 -3.39 -14.97
N LEU A 70 5.80 -2.47 -14.49
CA LEU A 70 4.72 -2.78 -13.56
C LEU A 70 3.43 -2.46 -14.30
N ASP A 71 2.75 -3.49 -14.79
CA ASP A 71 1.51 -3.35 -15.54
C ASP A 71 0.30 -3.57 -14.62
N LEU A 72 -0.26 -2.47 -14.12
CA LEU A 72 -1.41 -2.50 -13.22
C LEU A 72 -2.69 -2.32 -14.04
N ASP A 73 -3.49 -3.38 -14.12
CA ASP A 73 -4.86 -3.31 -14.63
C ASP A 73 -5.83 -3.27 -13.43
N GLY A 74 -6.34 -2.07 -13.11
CA GLY A 74 -7.37 -1.90 -12.07
C GLY A 74 -7.27 -0.63 -11.22
N LEU A 75 -7.90 -0.70 -10.04
CA LEU A 75 -7.99 0.41 -9.09
C LEU A 75 -6.82 0.40 -8.10
N LEU A 76 -6.44 1.58 -7.64
CA LEU A 76 -5.59 1.76 -6.47
C LEU A 76 -6.46 1.80 -5.21
N TYR A 77 -6.15 0.95 -4.23
CA TYR A 77 -6.89 0.87 -2.97
C TYR A 77 -6.09 1.51 -1.84
N ILE A 78 -6.78 2.29 -1.00
CA ILE A 78 -6.22 2.95 0.18
C ILE A 78 -7.06 2.54 1.38
N GLY A 79 -6.43 2.22 2.51
CA GLY A 79 -7.13 1.88 3.75
C GLY A 79 -7.60 0.41 3.83
N GLY A 80 -7.70 -0.30 2.71
CA GLY A 80 -8.03 -1.72 2.69
C GLY A 80 -8.78 -2.13 1.42
N ILE A 81 -9.03 -3.43 1.29
CA ILE A 81 -9.80 -3.99 0.18
C ILE A 81 -11.08 -4.60 0.78
N GLY A 82 -12.22 -4.00 0.50
CA GLY A 82 -13.52 -4.42 1.06
C GLY A 82 -14.02 -5.76 0.50
N VAL A 83 -14.92 -6.39 1.27
CA VAL A 83 -15.59 -7.67 0.92
C VAL A 83 -16.35 -7.74 -0.42
N PRO A 84 -16.80 -6.65 -1.08
CA PRO A 84 -17.35 -6.76 -2.44
C PRO A 84 -16.29 -7.03 -3.52
N PHE A 85 -15.00 -6.88 -3.22
CA PHE A 85 -13.90 -6.99 -4.19
C PHE A 85 -13.13 -8.32 -4.08
N ALA A 86 -13.78 -9.36 -3.55
CA ALA A 86 -13.25 -10.72 -3.45
C ALA A 86 -12.87 -11.36 -4.80
N SER A 87 -13.20 -10.72 -5.92
CA SER A 87 -12.77 -11.09 -7.28
C SER A 87 -11.39 -10.56 -7.66
N LEU A 88 -10.74 -9.73 -6.83
CA LEU A 88 -9.34 -9.34 -7.05
C LEU A 88 -8.44 -10.53 -6.72
N ASN A 89 -7.57 -10.90 -7.66
CA ASN A 89 -6.47 -11.84 -7.44
C ASN A 89 -5.40 -11.19 -6.57
N ILE A 90 -5.72 -10.91 -5.31
CA ILE A 90 -4.74 -10.50 -4.31
C ILE A 90 -3.91 -11.75 -4.00
N PRO A 91 -2.59 -11.74 -4.21
CA PRO A 91 -1.81 -12.91 -3.88
C PRO A 91 -1.96 -13.22 -2.38
N PRO A 92 -2.03 -14.51 -2.00
CA PRO A 92 -2.22 -14.95 -0.61
C PRO A 92 -1.20 -14.39 0.40
N VAL A 93 -0.15 -13.76 -0.11
CA VAL A 93 0.97 -13.19 0.63
C VAL A 93 0.64 -11.88 1.36
N PHE A 94 -0.47 -11.21 1.03
CA PHE A 94 -0.97 -10.11 1.85
C PHE A 94 -1.79 -10.67 3.02
N TRP A 95 -1.17 -10.71 4.19
CA TRP A 95 -1.76 -11.30 5.39
C TRP A 95 -2.96 -10.49 5.90
N SER A 96 -2.88 -9.17 5.81
CA SER A 96 -3.94 -8.22 6.15
C SER A 96 -5.21 -8.48 5.35
N THR A 97 -5.09 -8.72 4.05
CA THR A 97 -6.24 -9.06 3.19
C THR A 97 -6.75 -10.46 3.44
N ALA A 98 -5.86 -11.45 3.63
CA ALA A 98 -6.24 -12.80 4.02
C ALA A 98 -6.97 -12.84 5.38
N SER A 99 -6.62 -11.93 6.29
CA SER A 99 -7.24 -11.77 7.61
C SER A 99 -8.43 -10.82 7.62
N GLN A 100 -8.83 -10.26 6.46
CA GLN A 100 -9.87 -9.24 6.32
C GLN A 100 -9.68 -8.01 7.23
N ARG A 101 -8.42 -7.65 7.52
CA ARG A 101 -8.07 -6.48 8.33
C ARG A 101 -7.60 -5.36 7.41
N GLY A 102 -8.44 -4.34 7.25
CA GLY A 102 -8.04 -3.06 6.67
C GLY A 102 -7.17 -2.26 7.62
N PHE A 103 -6.52 -1.22 7.08
CA PHE A 103 -5.84 -0.21 7.86
C PHE A 103 -6.86 0.65 8.62
N VAL A 104 -6.59 0.89 9.90
CA VAL A 104 -7.34 1.82 10.74
C VAL A 104 -6.36 2.86 11.27
N GLY A 105 -6.53 4.10 10.83
CA GLY A 105 -5.65 5.21 11.17
C GLY A 105 -5.92 6.41 10.28
N CYS A 106 -5.00 7.38 10.32
CA CYS A 106 -5.11 8.60 9.52
C CYS A 106 -4.13 8.54 8.33
N MET A 107 -4.55 9.09 7.20
CA MET A 107 -3.69 9.33 6.03
C MET A 107 -3.94 10.74 5.50
N ARG A 108 -2.91 11.39 4.96
CA ARG A 108 -2.98 12.70 4.31
C ARG A 108 -1.88 12.84 3.26
N ASP A 109 -1.97 13.91 2.47
CA ASP A 109 -0.90 14.37 1.57
C ASP A 109 -0.42 13.29 0.57
N LEU A 110 -1.36 12.51 0.03
CA LEU A 110 -1.04 11.51 -1.00
C LEU A 110 -0.58 12.19 -2.29
N VAL A 111 0.60 11.79 -2.77
CA VAL A 111 1.16 12.24 -4.05
C VAL A 111 1.52 11.02 -4.90
N ILE A 112 1.06 11.00 -6.14
CA ILE A 112 1.38 9.96 -7.12
C ILE A 112 2.03 10.64 -8.32
N ASN A 113 3.28 10.26 -8.65
CA ASN A 113 4.04 10.82 -9.76
C ASN A 113 4.06 12.37 -9.79
N GLY A 114 4.17 12.99 -8.62
CA GLY A 114 4.17 14.45 -8.46
C GLY A 114 2.79 15.11 -8.46
N GLN A 115 1.70 14.36 -8.62
CA GLN A 115 0.33 14.87 -8.56
C GLN A 115 -0.29 14.58 -7.19
N SER A 116 -0.74 15.64 -6.51
CA SER A 116 -1.50 15.52 -5.26
C SER A 116 -2.89 14.93 -5.52
N ILE A 117 -3.28 13.98 -4.68
CA ILE A 117 -4.57 13.29 -4.74
C ILE A 117 -5.41 13.70 -3.53
N ASP A 118 -6.65 14.17 -3.76
CA ASP A 118 -7.59 14.51 -2.70
C ASP A 118 -8.27 13.25 -2.13
N VAL A 119 -7.57 12.58 -1.23
CA VAL A 119 -8.04 11.35 -0.58
C VAL A 119 -9.33 11.58 0.19
N ALA A 120 -9.50 12.73 0.84
CA ALA A 120 -10.70 13.05 1.60
C ALA A 120 -11.90 13.25 0.68
N GLY A 121 -11.71 13.93 -0.45
CA GLY A 121 -12.73 14.07 -1.50
C GLY A 121 -13.17 12.72 -2.06
N TYR A 122 -12.23 11.83 -2.39
CA TYR A 122 -12.55 10.47 -2.84
C TYR A 122 -13.32 9.68 -1.78
N ALA A 123 -12.89 9.76 -0.51
CA ALA A 123 -13.58 9.08 0.59
C ALA A 123 -15.04 9.55 0.73
N GLN A 124 -15.30 10.87 0.65
CA GLN A 124 -16.66 11.42 0.73
C GLN A 124 -17.54 10.99 -0.44
N GLN A 125 -16.99 10.92 -1.65
CA GLN A 125 -17.75 10.50 -2.85
C GLN A 125 -18.05 9.00 -2.85
N GLN A 126 -17.12 8.19 -2.33
CA GLN A 126 -17.24 6.74 -2.27
C GLN A 126 -17.99 6.26 -1.02
N ASP A 127 -18.17 7.13 -0.02
CA ASP A 127 -19.01 6.85 1.12
C ASP A 127 -20.45 6.66 0.64
N SER A 128 -20.84 5.39 0.51
CA SER A 128 -22.16 4.96 0.06
C SER A 128 -23.32 5.34 1.01
N GLY A 129 -23.07 6.18 2.02
CA GLY A 129 -24.10 6.72 2.90
C GLY A 129 -24.73 5.67 3.82
N LYS A 130 -23.99 4.61 4.19
CA LYS A 130 -24.49 3.56 5.11
C LYS A 130 -23.78 3.59 6.45
N TRP A 131 -23.95 4.69 7.18
CA TRP A 131 -23.99 4.63 8.64
C TRP A 131 -25.41 4.97 9.09
N ASN A 132 -26.26 3.94 9.20
CA ASN A 132 -27.55 4.04 9.89
C ASN A 132 -27.27 4.08 11.39
N GLY A 133 -26.79 5.23 11.86
CA GLY A 133 -26.55 5.46 13.27
C GLY A 133 -27.85 5.36 14.06
N THR A 134 -28.11 4.20 14.63
CA THR A 134 -28.94 4.09 15.83
C THR A 134 -28.00 4.06 17.02
N LYS A 135 -28.12 5.11 17.86
CA LYS A 135 -27.61 5.17 19.22
C LYS A 135 -28.09 3.97 20.04
#